data_AF-A0A662ULK3-F1
#
_entry.id   AF-A0A662ULK3-F1
#
_cell.length_a   1.000
_cell.length_b   1.000
_cell.length_c   1.000
_cell.angle_alpha   90.00
_cell.angle_beta   90.00
_cell.angle_gamma   90.00
#
_symmetry.space_group_name_H-M   'P 1'
#
loop_
_entity.id
_entity.type
_entity.pdbx_description
1 polymer ?
#
loop_
_entity_poly.entity_id
_entity_poly.type
_entity_poly.pdbx_seq_one_letter_code
_entity_poly.pdbx_strand_id
1 'polypeptide(L)'
;MLDKFNEEQLEFIVNSVNEGVLQVAPRIFEFIHRTGRDDLLDILRVKWANAWLRRKLDVLPAECPKCRFNSLMPNLTCLVCGTSFTDREYKTGSNFMNEYLRFLKGMSCEELERLRKYDYVLVDGAGIKPPWEDRIPIDIEIYLGSKDKQLLKKVYSERCGSDKK
;
A
#
# COMPACT_ATOMS: atom_id res chain seq x y z
N MET A 1 -13.81 -26.36 -6.71
CA MET A 1 -15.27 -26.28 -6.53
C MET A 1 -15.51 -25.39 -5.32
N LEU A 2 -15.68 -24.08 -5.53
CA LEU A 2 -15.95 -23.08 -4.47
C LEU A 2 -17.19 -22.25 -4.86
N ASP A 3 -18.15 -22.85 -5.59
CA ASP A 3 -19.06 -22.11 -6.46
C ASP A 3 -20.43 -21.81 -5.87
N LYS A 4 -20.65 -22.00 -4.56
CA LYS A 4 -21.82 -21.54 -3.80
C LYS A 4 -21.63 -21.86 -2.32
N PHE A 5 -21.20 -20.88 -1.53
CA PHE A 5 -21.30 -20.97 -0.07
C PHE A 5 -22.59 -20.32 0.39
N ASN A 6 -23.30 -20.95 1.34
CA ASN A 6 -24.30 -20.18 2.10
C ASN A 6 -23.58 -19.24 3.08
N GLU A 7 -24.32 -18.32 3.71
CA GLU A 7 -23.73 -17.31 4.59
C GLU A 7 -22.93 -17.94 5.76
N GLU A 8 -23.46 -18.99 6.37
CA GLU A 8 -22.78 -19.73 7.47
C GLU A 8 -21.46 -20.37 7.00
N GLN A 9 -21.44 -20.93 5.78
CA GLN A 9 -20.23 -21.52 5.20
C GLN A 9 -19.19 -20.45 4.87
N LEU A 10 -19.62 -19.27 4.41
CA LEU A 10 -18.70 -18.16 4.14
C LEU A 10 -18.05 -17.67 5.44
N GLU A 11 -18.84 -17.50 6.50
CA GLU A 11 -18.33 -17.17 7.83
C GLU A 11 -17.36 -18.23 8.34
N PHE A 12 -17.72 -19.50 8.22
CA PHE A 12 -16.83 -20.60 8.61
C PHE A 12 -15.49 -20.55 7.85
N ILE A 13 -15.53 -20.38 6.53
CA ILE A 13 -14.32 -20.32 5.71
C ILE A 13 -13.45 -19.14 6.09
N VAL A 14 -14.02 -17.93 6.20
CA VAL A 14 -13.26 -16.74 6.57
C VAL A 14 -12.66 -16.91 7.96
N ASN A 15 -13.38 -17.49 8.92
CA ASN A 15 -12.87 -17.68 10.28
C ASN A 15 -11.87 -18.84 10.41
N SER A 16 -11.99 -19.88 9.61
CA SER A 16 -11.13 -21.07 9.65
C SER A 16 -9.95 -21.01 8.69
N VAL A 17 -9.96 -20.10 7.69
CA VAL A 17 -8.82 -19.97 6.79
C VAL A 17 -7.60 -19.47 7.57
N ASN A 18 -6.55 -20.27 7.51
CA ASN A 18 -5.26 -20.00 8.14
C ASN A 18 -4.29 -19.53 7.07
N GLU A 19 -3.10 -20.10 7.02
CA GLU A 19 -2.01 -19.62 6.16
C GLU A 19 -2.27 -19.83 4.66
N GLY A 20 -3.18 -20.75 4.31
CA GLY A 20 -3.68 -20.95 2.94
C GLY A 20 -4.45 -19.74 2.38
N VAL A 21 -4.82 -18.76 3.22
CA VAL A 21 -5.54 -17.54 2.82
C VAL A 21 -4.86 -16.82 1.67
N LEU A 22 -3.53 -16.87 1.58
CA LEU A 22 -2.76 -16.22 0.51
C LEU A 22 -3.13 -16.72 -0.90
N GLN A 23 -3.62 -17.95 -1.03
CA GLN A 23 -4.01 -18.53 -2.32
C GLN A 23 -5.50 -18.40 -2.64
N VAL A 24 -6.34 -18.26 -1.60
CA VAL A 24 -7.80 -18.30 -1.74
C VAL A 24 -8.46 -16.95 -1.53
N ALA A 25 -7.77 -15.96 -0.96
CA ALA A 25 -8.32 -14.64 -0.70
C ALA A 25 -8.94 -13.95 -1.93
N PRO A 26 -8.40 -14.06 -3.17
CA PRO A 26 -9.07 -13.49 -4.34
C PRO A 26 -10.49 -14.02 -4.54
N ARG A 27 -10.66 -15.35 -4.42
CA ARG A 27 -11.95 -16.01 -4.59
C ARG A 27 -12.91 -15.69 -3.44
N ILE A 28 -12.40 -15.65 -2.21
CA ILE A 28 -13.21 -15.27 -1.03
C ILE A 28 -13.64 -13.81 -1.14
N PHE A 29 -12.74 -12.91 -1.55
CA PHE A 29 -13.04 -11.50 -1.78
C PHE A 29 -14.14 -11.31 -2.83
N GLU A 30 -14.02 -11.99 -3.99
CA GLU A 30 -15.07 -11.95 -5.01
C GLU A 30 -16.42 -12.43 -4.48
N PHE A 31 -16.43 -13.49 -3.68
CA PHE A 31 -17.65 -14.01 -3.10
C PHE A 31 -18.28 -13.01 -2.11
N ILE A 32 -17.49 -12.49 -1.17
CA ILE A 32 -17.94 -11.49 -0.19
C ILE A 32 -18.49 -10.25 -0.90
N HIS A 33 -17.77 -9.75 -1.92
CA HIS A 33 -18.18 -8.56 -2.65
C HIS A 33 -19.49 -8.75 -3.41
N ARG A 34 -19.72 -9.95 -3.96
CA ARG A 34 -20.98 -10.29 -4.66
C ARG A 34 -22.16 -10.45 -3.71
N THR A 35 -21.94 -10.88 -2.47
CA THR A 35 -22.99 -11.09 -1.47
C THR A 35 -23.22 -9.88 -0.57
N GLY A 36 -22.38 -8.85 -0.63
CA GLY A 36 -22.50 -7.62 0.17
C GLY A 36 -22.16 -7.81 1.65
N ARG A 37 -21.41 -8.85 2.01
CA ARG A 37 -21.00 -9.17 3.39
C ARG A 37 -19.68 -8.49 3.77
N ASP A 38 -19.62 -7.18 3.62
CA ASP A 38 -18.40 -6.40 3.82
C ASP A 38 -17.83 -6.53 5.25
N ASP A 39 -18.65 -6.92 6.23
CA ASP A 39 -18.24 -7.27 7.59
C ASP A 39 -17.15 -8.35 7.66
N LEU A 40 -17.15 -9.28 6.69
CA LEU A 40 -16.16 -10.35 6.61
C LEU A 40 -14.83 -9.92 5.99
N LEU A 41 -14.79 -8.76 5.32
CA LEU A 41 -13.58 -8.27 4.68
C LEU A 41 -12.50 -7.89 5.70
N ASP A 42 -12.88 -7.30 6.83
CA ASP A 42 -11.91 -6.91 7.86
C ASP A 42 -11.21 -8.12 8.48
N ILE A 43 -11.97 -9.18 8.76
CA ILE A 43 -11.42 -10.45 9.25
C ILE A 43 -10.47 -11.06 8.21
N LEU A 44 -10.88 -11.05 6.94
CA LEU A 44 -10.07 -11.59 5.85
C LEU A 44 -8.78 -10.78 5.63
N ARG A 45 -8.83 -9.45 5.75
CA ARG A 45 -7.65 -8.55 5.67
C ARG A 45 -6.65 -8.86 6.76
N VAL A 46 -7.11 -9.00 8.01
CA VAL A 46 -6.26 -9.35 9.15
C VAL A 46 -5.60 -10.71 8.94
N LYS A 47 -6.37 -11.72 8.51
CA LYS A 47 -5.83 -13.06 8.22
C LYS A 47 -4.81 -13.03 7.08
N TRP A 48 -5.09 -12.30 6.01
CA TRP A 48 -4.16 -12.11 4.90
C TRP A 48 -2.85 -11.49 5.36
N ALA A 49 -2.90 -10.37 6.09
CA ALA A 49 -1.72 -9.66 6.59
C ALA A 49 -0.88 -10.57 7.51
N ASN A 50 -1.53 -11.28 8.43
CA ASN A 50 -0.84 -12.21 9.33
C ASN A 50 -0.19 -13.38 8.58
N ALA A 51 -0.87 -13.95 7.59
CA ALA A 51 -0.30 -15.02 6.77
C ALA A 51 0.86 -14.53 5.92
N TRP A 52 0.79 -13.30 5.38
CA TRP A 52 1.89 -12.68 4.65
C TRP A 52 3.14 -12.58 5.53
N LEU A 53 3.00 -11.96 6.70
CA LEU A 53 4.12 -11.75 7.64
C LEU A 53 4.78 -13.05 8.09
N ARG A 54 4.02 -14.14 8.18
CA ARG A 54 4.54 -15.46 8.58
C ARG A 54 5.22 -16.23 7.44
N ARG A 55 4.80 -16.02 6.19
CA ARG A 55 5.17 -16.89 5.05
C ARG A 55 5.95 -16.21 3.94
N LYS A 56 5.99 -14.88 3.91
CA LYS A 56 6.57 -14.09 2.82
C LYS A 56 7.69 -13.19 3.33
N LEU A 57 7.34 -11.98 3.75
CA LEU A 57 8.28 -10.96 4.20
C LEU A 57 7.78 -10.41 5.54
N ASP A 58 8.70 -9.90 6.35
CA ASP A 58 8.43 -9.20 7.61
C ASP A 58 7.83 -7.79 7.42
N VAL A 59 7.72 -7.33 6.17
CA VAL A 59 7.00 -6.13 5.76
C VAL A 59 5.81 -6.49 4.86
N LEU A 60 4.69 -5.81 5.08
CA LEU A 60 3.49 -5.93 4.27
C LEU A 60 3.64 -5.19 2.94
N PRO A 61 2.99 -5.63 1.85
CA PRO A 61 2.86 -4.82 0.64
C PRO A 61 2.04 -3.55 0.90
N ALA A 62 2.12 -2.58 -0.02
CA ALA A 62 1.28 -1.40 0.06
C ALA A 62 -0.22 -1.78 0.01
N GLU A 63 -1.04 -0.97 0.69
CA GLU A 63 -2.49 -1.17 0.70
C GLU A 63 -3.09 -0.90 -0.69
N CYS A 64 -3.95 -1.80 -1.16
CA CYS A 64 -4.73 -1.59 -2.38
C CYS A 64 -5.84 -0.54 -2.15
N PRO A 65 -5.90 0.55 -2.94
CA PRO A 65 -6.91 1.59 -2.79
C PRO A 65 -8.37 1.12 -2.93
N LYS A 66 -8.58 0.01 -3.66
CA LYS A 66 -9.92 -0.53 -3.96
C LYS A 66 -10.40 -1.50 -2.89
N CYS A 67 -9.62 -2.54 -2.57
CA CYS A 67 -10.06 -3.60 -1.65
C CYS A 67 -9.50 -3.47 -0.23
N ARG A 68 -8.56 -2.55 0.01
CA ARG A 68 -7.91 -2.29 1.31
C ARG A 68 -7.07 -3.44 1.87
N PHE A 69 -6.70 -4.41 1.04
CA PHE A 69 -5.71 -5.42 1.41
C PHE A 69 -4.30 -4.90 1.15
N ASN A 70 -3.36 -5.15 2.07
CA ASN A 70 -1.91 -5.05 1.83
C ASN A 70 -1.46 -6.11 0.81
N SER A 71 -1.63 -5.80 -0.46
CA SER A 71 -1.54 -6.78 -1.55
C SER A 71 -1.16 -6.15 -2.89
N LEU A 72 -0.85 -4.85 -2.89
CA LEU A 72 -0.42 -4.14 -4.09
C LEU A 72 1.06 -4.46 -4.35
N MET A 73 1.36 -4.99 -5.52
CA MET A 73 2.71 -5.40 -5.93
C MET A 73 3.45 -4.26 -6.65
N PRO A 74 4.78 -4.37 -6.90
CA PRO A 74 5.57 -3.34 -7.57
C PRO A 74 5.03 -2.88 -8.93
N ASN A 75 4.30 -3.74 -9.65
CA ASN A 75 3.62 -3.39 -10.90
C ASN A 75 2.23 -2.75 -10.71
N LEU A 76 1.95 -2.24 -9.51
CA LEU A 76 0.68 -1.65 -9.10
C LEU A 76 -0.54 -2.55 -9.32
N THR A 77 -0.35 -3.87 -9.34
CA THR A 77 -1.44 -4.84 -9.44
C THR A 77 -1.73 -5.47 -8.09
N CYS A 78 -2.99 -5.49 -7.70
CA CYS A 78 -3.44 -6.07 -6.45
C CYS A 78 -3.59 -7.59 -6.58
N LEU A 79 -2.91 -8.36 -5.72
CA LEU A 79 -3.02 -9.82 -5.70
C LEU A 79 -4.41 -10.32 -5.31
N VAL A 80 -5.21 -9.52 -4.59
CA VAL A 80 -6.52 -9.93 -4.07
C VAL A 80 -7.64 -9.57 -5.04
N CYS A 81 -7.79 -8.30 -5.42
CA CYS A 81 -8.88 -7.87 -6.30
C CYS A 81 -8.52 -7.79 -7.78
N GLY A 82 -7.28 -8.14 -8.15
CA GLY A 82 -6.80 -8.17 -9.54
C GLY A 82 -6.71 -6.81 -10.24
N THR A 83 -7.05 -5.71 -9.56
CA THR A 83 -7.07 -4.38 -10.19
C THR A 83 -5.64 -3.85 -10.31
N SER A 84 -5.29 -3.37 -11.50
CA SER A 84 -4.04 -2.65 -11.78
C SER A 84 -4.29 -1.15 -11.73
N PHE A 85 -3.37 -0.39 -11.14
CA PHE A 85 -3.47 1.05 -10.98
C PHE A 85 -2.33 1.76 -11.71
N THR A 86 -2.59 2.99 -12.14
CA THR A 86 -1.53 3.97 -12.41
C THR A 86 -1.09 4.65 -11.12
N ASP A 87 0.09 5.27 -11.10
CA ASP A 87 0.57 6.09 -9.97
C ASP A 87 -0.46 7.14 -9.56
N ARG A 88 -1.11 7.77 -10.53
CA ARG A 88 -2.13 8.79 -10.28
C ARG A 88 -3.34 8.20 -9.56
N GLU A 89 -3.84 7.06 -10.01
CA GLU A 89 -4.97 6.38 -9.38
C GLU A 89 -4.63 5.91 -7.98
N TYR A 90 -3.43 5.34 -7.81
CA TYR A 90 -2.93 4.93 -6.50
C TYR A 90 -2.91 6.10 -5.52
N LYS A 91 -2.26 7.22 -5.89
CA LYS A 91 -2.18 8.42 -5.05
C LYS A 91 -3.53 9.03 -4.71
N THR A 92 -4.49 8.95 -5.63
CA THR A 92 -5.83 9.54 -5.45
C THR A 92 -6.70 8.67 -4.55
N GLY A 93 -6.58 7.34 -4.66
CA GLY A 93 -7.36 6.40 -3.86
C GLY A 93 -6.75 6.05 -2.50
N SER A 94 -5.48 6.40 -2.28
CA SER A 94 -4.76 6.21 -1.03
C SER A 94 -4.59 7.51 -0.25
N ASN A 95 -3.99 7.43 0.93
CA ASN A 95 -3.65 8.58 1.77
C ASN A 95 -2.26 9.16 1.43
N PHE A 96 -1.76 8.92 0.21
CA PHE A 96 -0.38 9.20 -0.19
C PHE A 96 0.08 10.63 0.12
N MET A 97 -0.72 11.65 -0.20
CA MET A 97 -0.28 13.05 -0.01
C MET A 97 -0.02 13.40 1.46
N ASN A 98 -0.84 12.86 2.38
CA ASN A 98 -0.67 13.09 3.80
C ASN A 98 0.52 12.31 4.36
N GLU A 99 0.72 11.08 3.90
CA GLU A 99 1.90 10.28 4.21
C GLU A 99 3.17 10.92 3.68
N TYR A 100 3.15 11.42 2.46
CA TYR A 100 4.27 12.10 1.83
C TYR A 100 4.63 13.37 2.60
N LEU A 101 3.65 14.17 3.02
CA LEU A 101 3.92 15.33 3.87
C LEU A 101 4.56 14.93 5.21
N ARG A 102 4.08 13.86 5.86
CA ARG A 102 4.67 13.37 7.12
C ARG A 102 6.11 12.89 6.91
N PHE A 103 6.34 12.13 5.85
CA PHE A 103 7.65 11.67 5.42
C PHE A 103 8.63 12.84 5.20
N LEU A 104 8.24 13.83 4.39
CA LEU A 104 9.04 15.03 4.16
C LEU A 104 9.32 15.81 5.46
N LYS A 105 8.34 15.88 6.36
CA LYS A 105 8.52 16.58 7.64
C LYS A 105 9.53 15.88 8.55
N GLY A 106 9.72 14.56 8.43
CA GLY A 106 10.71 13.79 9.18
C GLY A 106 12.14 13.93 8.69
N MET A 107 12.36 14.47 7.48
CA MET A 107 13.69 14.52 6.84
C MET A 107 14.55 15.72 7.24
N SER A 108 15.86 15.53 7.26
CA SER A 108 16.85 16.61 7.36
C SER A 108 16.93 17.45 6.09
N CYS A 109 17.59 18.61 6.15
CA CYS A 109 17.82 19.44 4.97
C CYS A 109 18.68 18.76 3.89
N GLU A 110 19.66 17.95 4.31
CA GLU A 110 20.50 17.16 3.41
C GLU A 110 19.69 16.08 2.69
N GLU A 111 18.80 15.40 3.41
CA GLU A 111 17.90 14.38 2.85
C GLU A 111 16.88 15.01 1.89
N LEU A 112 16.29 16.15 2.25
CA LEU A 112 15.38 16.87 1.37
C LEU A 112 16.08 17.32 0.08
N GLU A 113 17.31 17.86 0.18
CA GLU A 113 18.09 18.26 -0.99
C GLU A 113 18.47 17.05 -1.86
N ARG A 114 18.80 15.92 -1.23
CA ARG A 114 19.05 14.67 -1.94
C ARG A 114 17.79 14.19 -2.66
N LEU A 115 16.63 14.20 -2.00
CA LEU A 115 15.35 13.77 -2.56
C LEU A 115 14.94 14.60 -3.78
N ARG A 116 15.26 15.89 -3.82
CA ARG A 116 15.00 16.76 -4.98
C ARG A 116 15.69 16.30 -6.28
N LYS A 117 16.69 15.43 -6.19
CA LYS A 117 17.39 14.84 -7.35
C LYS A 117 16.68 13.61 -7.92
N TYR A 118 15.62 13.12 -7.26
CA TYR A 118 14.88 11.94 -7.67
C TYR A 118 13.46 12.30 -8.08
N ASP A 119 12.93 11.50 -9.00
CA ASP A 119 11.58 11.67 -9.55
C ASP A 119 10.59 10.66 -8.99
N TYR A 120 10.95 9.88 -7.97
CA TYR A 120 10.10 8.89 -7.35
C TYR A 120 10.38 8.77 -5.85
N VAL A 121 9.52 8.05 -5.14
CA VAL A 121 9.75 7.49 -3.80
C VAL A 121 9.40 6.01 -3.81
N LEU A 122 9.85 5.26 -2.81
CA LEU A 122 9.48 3.87 -2.61
C LEU A 122 8.31 3.80 -1.64
N VAL A 123 7.38 2.87 -1.87
CA VAL A 123 6.21 2.66 -1.01
C VAL A 123 5.97 1.18 -0.76
N ASP A 124 5.74 0.83 0.50
CA ASP A 124 5.30 -0.49 0.96
C ASP A 124 4.24 -0.33 2.07
N GLY A 125 3.94 -1.40 2.82
CA GLY A 125 2.98 -1.38 3.92
C GLY A 125 3.49 -0.71 5.20
N ALA A 126 4.79 -0.42 5.32
CA ALA A 126 5.36 0.37 6.40
C ALA A 126 5.30 1.88 6.10
N GLY A 127 5.27 2.25 4.82
CA GLY A 127 4.97 3.60 4.37
C GLY A 127 5.85 4.05 3.22
N ILE A 128 6.19 5.34 3.22
CA ILE A 128 7.04 5.95 2.18
C ILE A 128 8.49 5.93 2.64
N LYS A 129 9.37 5.48 1.74
CA LYS A 129 10.82 5.39 1.92
C LYS A 129 11.56 6.22 0.87
N PRO A 130 12.75 6.75 1.18
CA PRO A 130 13.54 7.46 0.20
C PRO A 130 14.09 6.53 -0.88
N PRO A 131 14.36 7.05 -2.09
CA PRO A 131 14.87 6.26 -3.22
C PRO A 131 16.21 5.56 -3.03
N TRP A 132 16.99 5.98 -2.02
CA TRP A 132 18.32 5.46 -1.72
C TRP A 132 18.34 4.42 -0.59
N GLU A 133 17.18 4.11 -0.01
CA GLU A 133 17.07 2.98 0.92
C GLU A 133 17.12 1.66 0.15
N ASP A 134 17.53 0.60 0.82
CA ASP A 134 17.58 -0.74 0.23
C ASP A 134 16.19 -1.20 -0.17
N ARG A 135 16.11 -1.69 -1.41
CA ARG A 135 14.84 -2.15 -1.99
C ARG A 135 14.53 -3.56 -1.55
N ILE A 136 13.27 -3.78 -1.20
CA ILE A 136 12.72 -5.12 -1.00
C ILE A 136 11.78 -5.49 -2.17
N PRO A 137 11.52 -6.79 -2.43
CA PRO A 137 10.77 -7.25 -3.61
C PRO A 137 9.34 -6.73 -3.75
N ILE A 138 8.80 -6.09 -2.72
CA ILE A 138 7.44 -5.52 -2.69
C ILE A 138 7.41 -4.00 -2.78
N ASP A 139 8.56 -3.35 -2.86
CA ASP A 139 8.62 -1.90 -2.98
C ASP A 139 8.05 -1.43 -4.31
N ILE A 140 7.15 -0.46 -4.22
CA ILE A 140 6.55 0.19 -5.38
C ILE A 140 7.26 1.52 -5.61
N GLU A 141 7.76 1.72 -6.83
CA GLU A 141 8.19 3.05 -7.26
C GLU A 141 6.96 3.90 -7.55
N ILE A 142 6.83 5.00 -6.83
CA ILE A 142 5.76 5.99 -7.05
C ILE A 142 6.39 7.28 -7.54
N TYR A 143 6.18 7.61 -8.81
CA TYR A 143 6.77 8.75 -9.49
C TYR A 143 6.13 10.07 -9.05
N LEU A 144 6.94 11.01 -8.61
CA LEU A 144 6.57 12.33 -8.11
C LEU A 144 6.15 13.25 -9.26
N GLY A 145 4.87 13.61 -9.29
CA GLY A 145 4.31 14.57 -10.24
C GLY A 145 4.57 16.01 -9.82
N SER A 146 4.05 16.96 -10.60
CA SER A 146 4.25 18.39 -10.35
C SER A 146 3.77 18.84 -8.97
N LYS A 147 2.63 18.31 -8.49
CA LYS A 147 2.07 18.65 -7.16
C LYS A 147 2.98 18.18 -6.03
N ASP A 148 3.52 16.97 -6.14
CA ASP A 148 4.41 16.37 -5.14
C ASP A 148 5.72 17.15 -5.06
N LYS A 149 6.31 17.47 -6.22
CA LYS A 149 7.53 18.28 -6.33
C LYS A 149 7.34 19.69 -5.79
N GLN A 150 6.16 20.30 -6.00
CA GLN A 150 5.83 21.60 -5.40
C GLN A 150 5.78 21.52 -3.88
N LEU A 151 5.20 20.45 -3.32
CA LEU A 151 5.18 20.24 -1.87
C LEU A 151 6.59 20.07 -1.31
N LEU A 152 7.43 19.24 -1.93
CA LEU A 152 8.84 19.09 -1.57
C LEU A 152 9.57 20.43 -1.58
N LYS A 153 9.41 21.22 -2.65
CA LYS A 153 10.01 22.55 -2.76
C LYS A 153 9.55 23.50 -1.65
N LYS A 154 8.25 23.47 -1.31
CA LYS A 154 7.69 24.27 -0.24
C LYS A 154 8.31 23.89 1.11
N VAL A 155 8.28 22.62 1.48
CA VAL A 155 8.85 22.11 2.74
C VAL A 155 10.33 22.43 2.86
N TYR A 156 11.09 22.22 1.77
CA TYR A 156 12.50 22.57 1.72
C TYR A 156 12.75 24.07 1.93
N SER A 157 11.99 24.93 1.25
CA SER A 157 12.19 26.39 1.34
C SER A 157 11.85 26.93 2.74
N GLU A 158 10.78 26.42 3.34
CA GLU A 158 10.34 26.83 4.69
C GLU A 158 11.34 26.40 5.78
N ARG A 159 12.00 25.25 5.59
CA ARG A 159 12.90 24.66 6.60
C ARG A 159 14.36 25.04 6.40
N CYS A 160 14.84 24.93 5.17
CA CYS A 160 16.27 24.97 4.82
C CYS A 160 16.65 26.23 4.05
N GLY A 161 15.67 26.99 3.57
CA GLY A 161 15.91 28.26 2.86
C GLY A 161 16.38 29.40 3.77
N SER A 162 16.32 29.22 5.09
CA SER A 162 16.69 30.22 6.10
C SER A 162 18.19 30.31 6.38
N ASP A 163 19.00 29.34 5.94
CA ASP A 163 20.47 29.31 6.16
C ASP A 163 21.27 30.15 5.13
N LYS A 164 20.62 31.11 4.46
CA LYS A 164 21.27 32.03 3.51
C LYS A 164 20.93 33.51 3.79
N LYS A 165 21.01 33.93 5.05
CA LYS A 165 21.09 35.35 5.41
C LYS A 165 22.16 35.60 6.45
#